data_AF-A0A969IBS8-F1
#
_entry.id   AF-A0A969IBS8-F1
#
_cell.length_a   1.000
_cell.length_b   1.000
_cell.length_c   1.000
_cell.angle_alpha   90.00
_cell.angle_beta   90.00
_cell.angle_gamma   90.00
#
_symmetry.space_group_name_H-M   'P 1'
#
loop_
_entity.id
_entity.type
_entity.pdbx_description
1 polymer ?
#
loop_
_entity_poly.entity_id
_entity_poly.type
_entity_poly.pdbx_seq_one_letter_code
_entity_poly.pdbx_strand_id
1 'polypeptide(L)'
;MNIQNISALAAQLKTIGFDNMGYPLLKRVCLIPEHFVITEKQLKEDGQIVFNFYFERNKKLSGYFLIYYDAIFQKEASLIAKVINEIDISELQEGMNKIDWKMVFDFNTKKSFNPDDKMAYEDEQKIEQLINALSELELTDEGKQVSILLKQKYWSEIAYNEFMGNITSLKSKAELGQRFYCAEGQTCISADEAYRFFAKQMA
;
A
#
# COMPACT_ATOMS: atom_id res chain seq x y z
N MET A 1 0.06 -20.45 23.99
CA MET A 1 0.63 -19.58 22.94
C MET A 1 2.06 -20.02 22.69
N ASN A 2 2.42 -20.38 21.45
CA ASN A 2 3.71 -20.97 21.12
C ASN A 2 4.73 -19.88 20.73
N ILE A 3 5.42 -19.32 21.72
CA ILE A 3 6.38 -18.21 21.50
C ILE A 3 7.57 -18.66 20.64
N GLN A 4 8.04 -19.90 20.80
CA GLN A 4 9.15 -20.43 20.00
C GLN A 4 8.79 -20.48 18.51
N ASN A 5 7.57 -20.92 18.17
CA ASN A 5 7.08 -20.90 16.79
C ASN A 5 6.97 -19.46 16.25
N ILE A 6 6.50 -18.49 17.05
CA ILE A 6 6.46 -17.08 16.64
C ILE A 6 7.87 -16.54 16.38
N SER A 7 8.84 -16.84 17.26
CA SER A 7 10.24 -16.42 17.08
C SER A 7 10.86 -17.06 15.83
N ALA A 8 10.56 -18.33 15.55
CA ALA A 8 11.04 -19.01 14.34
C ALA A 8 10.45 -18.37 13.06
N LEU A 9 9.14 -18.07 13.04
CA LEU A 9 8.50 -17.37 11.93
C LEU A 9 9.07 -15.95 11.75
N ALA A 10 9.31 -15.23 12.84
CA ALA A 10 9.94 -13.90 12.78
C ALA A 10 11.37 -13.98 12.21
N ALA A 11 12.14 -15.00 12.57
CA ALA A 11 13.46 -15.25 11.99
C ALA A 11 13.37 -15.60 10.49
N GLN A 12 12.39 -16.39 10.09
CA GLN A 12 12.15 -16.70 8.68
C GLN A 12 11.78 -15.45 7.87
N LEU A 13 10.88 -14.60 8.37
CA LEU A 13 10.56 -13.32 7.73
C LEU A 13 11.78 -12.40 7.65
N LYS A 14 12.64 -12.41 8.67
CA LYS A 14 13.91 -11.69 8.65
C LYS A 14 14.84 -12.18 7.54
N THR A 15 14.91 -13.49 7.29
CA THR A 15 15.69 -14.00 6.13
C THR A 15 15.13 -13.57 4.78
N ILE A 16 13.82 -13.30 4.69
CA ILE A 16 13.19 -12.74 3.49
C ILE A 16 13.51 -11.22 3.39
N GLY A 17 13.75 -10.54 4.50
CA GLY A 17 14.10 -9.12 4.54
C GLY A 17 13.16 -8.25 5.37
N PHE A 18 12.39 -8.84 6.29
CA PHE A 18 11.45 -8.12 7.16
C PHE A 18 11.82 -8.27 8.63
N ASP A 19 12.30 -7.19 9.24
CA ASP A 19 12.63 -7.11 10.66
C ASP A 19 11.39 -6.80 11.53
N ASN A 20 11.51 -7.02 12.84
CA ASN A 20 10.50 -6.65 13.85
C ASN A 20 9.10 -7.30 13.70
N MET A 21 9.01 -8.42 12.96
CA MET A 21 7.74 -9.11 12.67
C MET A 21 7.14 -9.91 13.85
N GLY A 22 7.84 -10.01 14.99
CA GLY A 22 7.41 -10.83 16.12
C GLY A 22 6.08 -10.39 16.74
N TYR A 23 5.86 -9.08 16.93
CA TYR A 23 4.61 -8.58 17.51
C TYR A 23 3.41 -8.65 16.56
N PRO A 24 3.53 -8.29 15.26
CA PRO A 24 2.48 -8.55 14.27
C PRO A 24 2.04 -10.03 14.23
N LEU A 25 2.99 -10.96 14.24
CA LEU A 25 2.72 -12.40 14.30
C LEU A 25 1.98 -12.77 15.60
N LEU A 26 2.45 -12.29 16.76
CA LEU A 26 1.83 -12.52 18.05
C LEU A 26 0.35 -12.09 18.06
N LYS A 27 0.06 -10.89 17.55
CA LYS A 27 -1.30 -10.34 17.45
C LYS A 27 -2.25 -11.19 16.60
N ARG A 28 -1.76 -11.85 15.57
CA ARG A 28 -2.56 -12.76 14.73
C ARG A 28 -2.71 -14.13 15.39
N VAL A 29 -1.61 -14.70 15.86
CA VAL A 29 -1.56 -16.05 16.46
C VAL A 29 -2.40 -16.15 17.73
N CYS A 30 -2.50 -15.09 18.54
CA CYS A 30 -3.28 -15.11 19.77
C CYS A 30 -4.80 -15.26 19.55
N LEU A 31 -5.28 -14.98 18.33
CA LEU A 31 -6.68 -15.18 17.92
C LEU A 31 -6.96 -16.61 17.45
N ILE A 32 -5.93 -17.45 17.35
CA ILE A 32 -6.01 -18.86 16.96
C ILE A 32 -6.73 -19.05 15.59
N PRO A 33 -6.42 -18.27 14.53
CA PRO A 33 -7.03 -18.49 13.23
C PRO A 33 -6.54 -19.80 12.58
N GLU A 34 -7.33 -20.38 11.66
CA GLU A 34 -6.85 -21.53 10.86
C GLU A 34 -5.78 -21.09 9.84
N HIS A 35 -5.88 -19.87 9.33
CA HIS A 35 -4.91 -19.22 8.45
C HIS A 35 -4.98 -17.70 8.62
N PHE A 36 -3.89 -17.00 8.30
CA PHE A 36 -3.90 -15.54 8.28
C PHE A 36 -2.86 -14.97 7.31
N VAL A 37 -3.03 -13.69 6.97
CA VAL A 37 -2.11 -12.93 6.13
C VAL A 37 -1.53 -11.76 6.90
N ILE A 38 -0.24 -11.49 6.70
CA ILE A 38 0.40 -10.23 7.07
C ILE A 38 0.84 -9.55 5.77
N THR A 39 0.50 -8.26 5.64
CA THR A 39 0.83 -7.45 4.47
C THR A 39 1.90 -6.43 4.85
N GLU A 40 3.00 -6.42 4.12
CA GLU A 40 4.09 -5.44 4.25
C GLU A 40 4.33 -4.74 2.91
N LYS A 41 4.87 -3.53 2.96
CA LYS A 41 5.21 -2.74 1.78
C LYS A 41 6.67 -2.30 1.82
N GLN A 42 7.31 -2.28 0.66
CA GLN A 42 8.63 -1.67 0.49
C GLN A 42 8.60 -0.68 -0.66
N LEU A 43 9.01 0.56 -0.40
CA LEU A 43 9.26 1.55 -1.44
C LEU A 43 10.54 1.18 -2.21
N LYS A 44 10.51 1.35 -3.53
CA LYS A 44 11.63 1.17 -4.45
C LYS A 44 11.74 2.42 -5.33
N GLU A 45 12.83 2.54 -6.09
CA GLU A 45 13.11 3.73 -6.90
C GLU A 45 12.07 3.97 -8.00
N ASP A 46 11.45 2.91 -8.51
CA ASP A 46 10.53 2.92 -9.65
C ASP A 46 9.12 2.44 -9.28
N GLY A 47 8.76 2.47 -7.99
CA GLY A 47 7.45 2.05 -7.50
C GLY A 47 7.47 1.48 -6.09
N GLN A 48 6.56 0.56 -5.83
CA GLN A 48 6.49 -0.14 -4.54
C GLN A 48 6.24 -1.63 -4.74
N ILE A 49 6.65 -2.43 -3.77
CA ILE A 49 6.30 -3.85 -3.72
C ILE A 49 5.46 -4.10 -2.48
N VAL A 50 4.33 -4.76 -2.69
CA VAL A 50 3.45 -5.27 -1.63
C VAL A 50 3.72 -6.76 -1.44
N PHE A 51 3.96 -7.18 -0.22
CA PHE A 51 4.20 -8.57 0.17
C PHE A 51 3.07 -9.06 1.05
N ASN A 52 2.42 -10.16 0.66
CA ASN A 52 1.36 -10.81 1.42
C ASN A 52 1.85 -12.19 1.89
N PHE A 53 2.23 -12.29 3.16
CA PHE A 53 2.72 -13.52 3.78
C PHE A 53 1.55 -14.37 4.26
N TYR A 54 1.38 -15.57 3.69
CA TYR A 54 0.30 -16.49 4.06
C TYR A 54 0.77 -17.55 5.04
N PHE A 55 0.12 -17.59 6.20
CA PHE A 55 0.40 -18.53 7.28
C PHE A 55 -0.75 -19.50 7.47
N GLU A 56 -0.43 -20.76 7.71
CA GLU A 56 -1.41 -21.81 7.97
C GLU A 56 -1.11 -22.53 9.28
N ARG A 57 -2.17 -22.85 10.03
CA ARG A 57 -2.07 -23.56 11.29
C ARG A 57 -1.90 -25.06 11.05
N ASN A 58 -0.84 -25.63 11.59
CA ASN A 58 -0.67 -27.07 11.67
C ASN A 58 -1.31 -27.61 12.95
N LYS A 59 -2.41 -28.34 12.80
CA LYS A 59 -3.16 -28.95 13.91
C LYS A 59 -2.36 -29.99 14.69
N LYS A 60 -1.40 -30.66 14.06
CA LYS A 60 -0.59 -31.71 14.69
C LYS A 60 0.56 -31.14 15.53
N LEU A 61 1.22 -30.10 15.01
CA LEU A 61 2.39 -29.48 15.64
C LEU A 61 2.03 -28.29 16.54
N SER A 62 0.74 -27.93 16.65
CA SER A 62 0.26 -26.80 17.45
C SER A 62 1.05 -25.50 17.19
N GLY A 63 1.27 -25.21 15.91
CA GLY A 63 2.03 -24.06 15.44
C GLY A 63 1.60 -23.61 14.05
N TYR A 64 2.17 -22.52 13.57
CA TYR A 64 1.92 -21.96 12.25
C TYR A 64 3.16 -22.11 11.36
N PHE A 65 2.91 -22.20 10.07
CA PHE A 65 3.93 -22.27 9.04
C PHE A 65 3.69 -21.17 8.02
N LEU A 66 4.75 -20.50 7.59
CA LEU A 66 4.72 -19.66 6.39
C LEU A 66 4.71 -20.60 5.18
N ILE A 67 3.60 -20.63 4.44
CA ILE A 67 3.44 -21.54 3.29
C ILE A 67 3.96 -20.89 2.01
N TYR A 68 3.63 -19.62 1.81
CA TYR A 68 4.07 -18.83 0.68
C TYR A 68 3.94 -17.34 1.00
N TYR A 69 4.52 -16.51 0.15
CA TYR A 69 4.16 -15.11 0.06
C TYR A 69 3.88 -14.72 -1.38
N ASP A 70 2.88 -13.86 -1.57
CA ASP A 70 2.64 -13.20 -2.84
C ASP A 70 3.38 -11.86 -2.81
N ALA A 71 4.27 -11.61 -3.76
CA ALA A 71 4.85 -10.30 -3.97
C ALA A 71 4.23 -9.66 -5.21
N ILE A 72 3.87 -8.39 -5.09
CA ILE A 72 3.20 -7.62 -6.14
C ILE A 72 4.00 -6.35 -6.33
N PHE A 73 4.75 -6.26 -7.42
CA PHE A 73 5.41 -5.02 -7.81
C PHE A 73 4.42 -4.13 -8.53
N GLN A 74 4.28 -2.91 -8.04
CA GLN A 74 3.44 -1.86 -8.58
C GLN A 74 4.40 -0.78 -9.08
N LYS A 75 4.63 -0.75 -10.39
CA LYS A 75 5.50 0.24 -11.01
C LYS A 75 4.86 1.62 -10.85
N GLU A 76 5.65 2.60 -10.45
CA GLU A 76 5.21 3.98 -10.44
C GLU A 76 4.84 4.35 -11.88
N ALA A 77 3.58 4.70 -12.09
CA ALA A 77 3.15 5.17 -13.39
C ALA A 77 3.86 6.50 -13.66
N SER A 78 4.69 6.55 -14.70
CA SER A 78 5.16 7.81 -15.24
C SER A 78 3.95 8.55 -15.80
N LEU A 79 3.52 9.59 -15.10
CA LEU A 79 2.48 10.50 -15.58
C LEU A 79 3.14 11.38 -16.65
N ILE A 80 3.13 10.90 -17.90
CA ILE A 80 3.77 11.58 -19.04
C ILE A 80 2.91 12.76 -19.54
N ALA A 81 1.61 12.76 -19.25
CA ALA A 81 0.72 13.85 -19.62
C ALA A 81 0.97 15.08 -18.74
N LYS A 82 1.39 16.18 -19.35
CA LYS A 82 1.59 17.45 -18.65
C LYS A 82 0.28 18.20 -18.42
N VAL A 83 -0.66 18.12 -19.36
CA VAL A 83 -1.96 18.81 -19.26
C VAL A 83 -3.06 17.88 -19.77
N ILE A 84 -4.11 17.68 -18.98
CA ILE A 84 -5.34 16.97 -19.38
C ILE A 84 -6.51 17.86 -18.97
N ASN A 85 -7.43 18.18 -19.90
CA ASN A 85 -8.55 19.08 -19.63
C ASN A 85 -8.14 20.41 -18.97
N GLU A 86 -7.08 21.04 -19.47
CA GLU A 86 -6.52 22.30 -18.90
C GLU A 86 -5.91 22.16 -17.50
N ILE A 87 -5.91 20.96 -16.91
CA ILE A 87 -5.31 20.68 -15.61
C ILE A 87 -3.85 20.27 -15.82
N ASP A 88 -2.94 21.06 -15.28
CA ASP A 88 -1.52 20.71 -15.22
C ASP A 88 -1.30 19.61 -14.18
N ILE A 89 -0.90 18.43 -14.65
CA ILE A 89 -0.71 17.26 -13.79
C ILE A 89 0.49 17.46 -12.87
N SER A 90 1.51 18.19 -13.30
CA SER A 90 2.71 18.45 -12.49
C SER A 90 2.40 19.41 -11.34
N GLU A 91 1.61 20.47 -11.60
CA GLU A 91 1.12 21.36 -10.53
C GLU A 91 0.22 20.61 -9.54
N LEU A 92 -0.69 19.76 -10.05
CA LEU A 92 -1.55 18.92 -9.22
C LEU A 92 -0.71 17.97 -8.35
N GLN A 93 0.31 17.31 -8.90
CA GLN A 93 1.24 16.46 -8.15
C GLN A 93 2.00 17.21 -7.06
N GLU A 94 2.51 18.41 -7.38
CA GLU A 94 3.22 19.24 -6.40
C GLU A 94 2.30 19.65 -5.26
N GLY A 95 1.06 20.04 -5.57
CA GLY A 95 0.03 20.35 -4.59
C GLY A 95 -0.31 19.15 -3.70
N MET A 96 -0.56 17.98 -4.29
CA MET A 96 -0.82 16.76 -3.53
C MET A 96 0.37 16.36 -2.64
N ASN A 97 1.61 16.59 -3.06
CA ASN A 97 2.79 16.26 -2.27
C ASN A 97 2.98 17.13 -1.01
N LYS A 98 2.42 18.34 -0.99
CA LYS A 98 2.53 19.28 0.14
C LYS A 98 1.54 19.00 1.27
N ILE A 99 0.52 18.18 1.02
CA ILE A 99 -0.56 17.90 1.98
C ILE A 99 -0.23 16.65 2.79
N ASP A 100 -0.36 16.74 4.11
CA ASP A 100 -0.40 15.56 4.98
C ASP A 100 -1.78 14.89 4.89
N TRP A 101 -1.94 14.04 3.88
CA TRP A 101 -3.21 13.36 3.64
C TRP A 101 -3.65 12.48 4.81
N LYS A 102 -2.73 11.94 5.63
CA LYS A 102 -3.13 11.15 6.82
C LYS A 102 -3.91 12.00 7.81
N MET A 103 -3.50 13.25 7.99
CA MET A 103 -4.20 14.22 8.83
C MET A 103 -5.53 14.66 8.19
N VAL A 104 -5.55 14.89 6.86
CA VAL A 104 -6.79 15.27 6.15
C VAL A 104 -7.90 14.23 6.31
N PHE A 105 -7.54 12.95 6.27
CA PHE A 105 -8.49 11.85 6.45
C PHE A 105 -8.68 11.41 7.91
N ASP A 106 -8.12 12.13 8.89
CA ASP A 106 -8.42 11.91 10.31
C ASP A 106 -9.64 12.72 10.75
N PHE A 107 -10.82 12.12 10.62
CA PHE A 107 -12.09 12.71 11.02
C PHE A 107 -12.32 12.77 12.54
N ASN A 108 -11.39 12.25 13.36
CA ASN A 108 -11.51 12.28 14.82
C ASN A 108 -10.91 13.54 15.42
N THR A 109 -10.05 14.24 14.68
CA THR A 109 -9.46 15.50 15.12
C THR A 109 -10.52 16.58 15.25
N LYS A 110 -10.65 17.16 16.44
CA LYS A 110 -11.62 18.22 16.73
C LYS A 110 -10.96 19.59 16.64
N LYS A 111 -11.40 20.42 15.69
CA LYS A 111 -11.02 21.83 15.54
C LYS A 111 -12.27 22.69 15.75
N SER A 112 -12.12 23.84 16.40
CA SER A 112 -13.20 24.82 16.54
C SER A 112 -13.59 25.36 15.17
N PHE A 113 -14.88 25.33 14.85
CA PHE A 113 -15.39 25.91 13.61
C PHE A 113 -15.79 27.37 13.83
N ASN A 114 -15.21 28.28 13.07
CA ASN A 114 -15.53 29.70 13.05
C ASN A 114 -15.72 30.16 11.59
N PRO A 115 -16.96 30.34 11.11
CA PRO A 115 -17.22 30.67 9.70
C PRO A 115 -16.63 32.00 9.23
N ASP A 116 -16.29 32.90 10.16
CA ASP A 116 -15.76 34.23 9.84
C ASP A 116 -14.24 34.25 9.68
N ASP A 117 -13.54 33.19 10.11
CA ASP A 117 -12.08 33.11 10.05
C ASP A 117 -11.61 32.33 8.82
N LYS A 118 -11.73 32.95 7.64
CA LYS A 118 -11.33 32.34 6.37
C LYS A 118 -9.84 31.99 6.29
N MET A 119 -8.98 32.71 7.01
CA MET A 119 -7.53 32.44 7.02
C MET A 119 -7.21 31.16 7.79
N ALA A 120 -8.02 30.78 8.78
CA ALA A 120 -7.86 29.52 9.50
C ALA A 120 -8.18 28.26 8.68
N TYR A 121 -8.69 28.42 7.45
CA TYR A 121 -9.09 27.33 6.54
C TYR A 121 -8.36 27.33 5.20
N GLU A 122 -7.21 28.01 5.10
CA GLU A 122 -6.44 28.06 3.84
C GLU A 122 -6.02 26.66 3.37
N ASP A 123 -5.69 25.74 4.29
CA ASP A 123 -5.30 24.39 3.92
C ASP A 123 -6.49 23.57 3.46
N GLU A 124 -7.64 23.68 4.13
CA GLU A 124 -8.90 23.08 3.69
C GLU A 124 -9.34 23.58 2.30
N GLN A 125 -9.14 24.87 1.99
CA GLN A 125 -9.39 25.43 0.64
C GLN A 125 -8.44 24.86 -0.43
N LYS A 126 -7.15 24.73 -0.11
CA LYS A 126 -6.19 24.09 -1.03
C LYS A 126 -6.57 22.64 -1.30
N ILE A 127 -7.00 21.91 -0.27
CA ILE A 127 -7.48 20.53 -0.41
C ILE A 127 -8.70 20.47 -1.31
N GLU A 128 -9.70 21.34 -1.12
CA GLU A 128 -10.88 21.43 -1.97
C GLU A 128 -10.50 21.65 -3.45
N GLN A 129 -9.57 22.57 -3.74
CA GLN A 129 -9.08 22.82 -5.09
C GLN A 129 -8.44 21.57 -5.72
N LEU A 130 -7.61 20.85 -4.99
CA LEU A 130 -6.99 19.60 -5.46
C LEU A 130 -8.04 18.52 -5.74
N ILE A 131 -9.07 18.39 -4.88
CA ILE A 131 -10.16 17.44 -5.05
C ILE A 131 -11.02 17.78 -6.29
N ASN A 132 -11.30 19.07 -6.51
CA ASN A 132 -12.03 19.51 -7.69
C ASN A 132 -11.25 19.21 -8.98
N ALA A 133 -9.93 19.50 -9.02
CA ALA A 133 -9.08 19.14 -10.15
C ALA A 133 -9.06 17.62 -10.42
N LEU A 134 -8.94 16.79 -9.37
CA LEU A 134 -9.03 15.33 -9.52
C LEU A 134 -10.39 14.87 -10.06
N SER A 135 -11.48 15.55 -9.69
CA SER A 135 -12.83 15.23 -10.15
C SER A 135 -13.06 15.65 -11.61
N GLU A 136 -12.51 16.80 -12.01
CA GLU A 136 -12.52 17.27 -13.40
C GLU A 136 -11.70 16.38 -14.34
N LEU A 137 -10.56 15.86 -13.87
CA LEU A 137 -9.78 14.84 -14.60
C LEU A 137 -10.62 13.59 -14.90
N GLU A 138 -11.42 13.14 -13.92
CA GLU A 138 -12.24 11.93 -14.03
C GLU A 138 -13.39 12.02 -15.06
N LEU A 139 -13.66 13.21 -15.61
CA LEU A 139 -14.63 13.40 -16.69
C LEU A 139 -14.19 12.79 -18.03
N THR A 140 -12.91 12.43 -18.17
CA THR A 140 -12.38 11.75 -19.35
C THR A 140 -11.78 10.40 -18.99
N ASP A 141 -11.77 9.44 -19.92
CA ASP A 141 -11.17 8.12 -19.65
C ASP A 141 -9.66 8.23 -19.35
N GLU A 142 -8.94 9.11 -20.05
CA GLU A 142 -7.52 9.37 -19.81
C GLU A 142 -7.27 10.03 -18.46
N GLY A 143 -7.98 11.12 -18.16
CA GLY A 143 -7.85 11.82 -16.88
C GLY A 143 -8.31 10.96 -15.69
N LYS A 144 -9.29 10.06 -15.89
CA LYS A 144 -9.69 9.08 -14.88
C LYS A 144 -8.56 8.10 -14.54
N GLN A 145 -7.80 7.63 -15.52
CA GLN A 145 -6.62 6.79 -15.26
C GLN A 145 -5.57 7.55 -14.45
N VAL A 146 -5.30 8.81 -14.84
CA VAL A 146 -4.33 9.67 -14.14
C VAL A 146 -4.78 9.97 -12.70
N SER A 147 -6.06 10.30 -12.50
CA SER A 147 -6.63 10.54 -11.18
C SER A 147 -6.52 9.31 -10.28
N ILE A 148 -6.82 8.11 -10.78
CA ILE A 148 -6.64 6.86 -10.04
C ILE A 148 -5.18 6.68 -9.60
N LEU A 149 -4.22 6.92 -10.50
CA LEU A 149 -2.79 6.78 -10.20
C LEU A 149 -2.31 7.79 -9.14
N LEU A 150 -2.77 9.05 -9.23
CA LEU A 150 -2.48 10.07 -8.23
C LEU A 150 -3.04 9.70 -6.85
N LYS A 151 -4.31 9.29 -6.81
CA LYS A 151 -4.98 8.84 -5.58
C LYS A 151 -4.26 7.64 -4.97
N GLN A 152 -3.85 6.66 -5.77
CA GLN A 152 -3.06 5.53 -5.29
C GLN A 152 -1.70 5.98 -4.74
N LYS A 153 -0.99 6.88 -5.43
CA LYS A 153 0.32 7.37 -4.99
C LYS A 153 0.24 8.05 -3.62
N TYR A 154 -0.71 8.96 -3.42
CA TYR A 154 -0.76 9.79 -2.21
C TYR A 154 -1.65 9.23 -1.09
N TRP A 155 -2.60 8.33 -1.39
CA TRP A 155 -3.56 7.82 -0.41
C TRP A 155 -3.40 6.32 -0.07
N SER A 156 -2.43 5.61 -0.65
CA SER A 156 -2.26 4.15 -0.44
C SER A 156 -1.95 3.71 0.99
N GLU A 157 -1.49 4.61 1.87
CA GLU A 157 -1.25 4.34 3.29
C GLU A 157 -2.40 4.79 4.21
N ILE A 158 -3.47 5.30 3.63
CA ILE A 158 -4.63 5.83 4.34
C ILE A 158 -5.72 4.77 4.31
N ALA A 159 -6.54 4.68 5.35
CA ALA A 159 -7.74 3.84 5.38
C ALA A 159 -8.84 4.38 4.43
N TYR A 160 -8.46 4.91 3.27
CA TYR A 160 -9.30 5.54 2.26
C TYR A 160 -10.33 4.58 1.65
N ASN A 161 -9.98 3.28 1.56
CA ASN A 161 -10.85 2.22 1.03
C ASN A 161 -12.17 2.06 1.81
N GLU A 162 -12.21 2.46 3.09
CA GLU A 162 -13.42 2.36 3.91
C GLU A 162 -14.45 3.46 3.59
N PHE A 163 -14.02 4.61 3.03
CA PHE A 163 -14.86 5.80 2.91
C PHE A 163 -15.38 6.08 1.50
N MET A 164 -14.63 5.72 0.44
CA MET A 164 -14.99 6.06 -0.95
C MET A 164 -15.21 4.82 -1.84
N GLY A 165 -15.27 3.63 -1.23
CA GLY A 165 -15.36 2.36 -1.93
C GLY A 165 -14.01 1.90 -2.50
N ASN A 166 -13.99 0.66 -3.00
CA ASN A 166 -12.80 0.14 -3.68
C ASN A 166 -12.48 1.08 -4.84
N ILE A 167 -11.30 1.72 -4.81
CA ILE A 167 -10.61 2.06 -6.05
C ILE A 167 -10.38 0.69 -6.69
N THR A 168 -11.35 0.23 -7.51
CA THR A 168 -11.23 -1.02 -8.23
C THR A 168 -9.92 -0.89 -8.94
N SER A 169 -8.93 -1.67 -8.51
CA SER A 169 -7.67 -1.72 -9.18
C SER A 169 -8.03 -2.08 -10.60
N LEU A 170 -7.90 -1.10 -11.48
CA LEU A 170 -7.50 -1.35 -12.82
C LEU A 170 -6.23 -2.17 -12.61
N LYS A 171 -6.38 -3.51 -12.61
CA LYS A 171 -5.31 -4.51 -12.68
C LYS A 171 -4.62 -4.29 -14.02
N SER A 172 -3.97 -3.13 -14.13
CA SER A 172 -3.80 -2.38 -15.36
C SER A 172 -2.32 -2.36 -15.62
N LYS A 173 -1.82 -3.35 -16.36
CA LYS A 173 -0.55 -3.37 -17.10
C LYS A 173 0.75 -2.93 -16.37
N ALA A 174 0.67 -2.49 -15.12
CA ALA A 174 1.70 -1.83 -14.31
C ALA A 174 1.90 -2.56 -12.97
N GLU A 175 1.18 -3.66 -12.78
CA GLU A 175 1.34 -4.55 -11.63
C GLU A 175 1.79 -5.93 -12.11
N LEU A 176 2.83 -6.47 -11.48
CA LEU A 176 3.30 -7.84 -11.70
C LEU A 176 3.31 -8.56 -10.36
N GLY A 177 2.53 -9.64 -10.28
CA GLY A 177 2.40 -10.45 -9.08
C GLY A 177 2.99 -11.83 -9.29
N GLN A 178 3.77 -12.31 -8.31
CA GLN A 178 4.30 -13.68 -8.29
C GLN A 178 4.18 -14.26 -6.89
N ARG A 179 3.77 -15.54 -6.83
CA ARG A 179 3.79 -16.34 -5.61
C ARG A 179 5.13 -17.02 -5.44
N PHE A 180 5.68 -16.95 -4.24
CA PHE A 180 6.90 -17.63 -3.83
C PHE A 180 6.58 -18.59 -2.69
N TYR A 181 6.73 -19.89 -2.94
CA TYR A 181 6.47 -20.92 -1.93
C TYR A 181 7.66 -21.06 -0.99
N CYS A 182 7.39 -21.18 0.30
CA CYS A 182 8.38 -21.42 1.35
C CYS A 182 8.36 -22.91 1.72
N ALA A 183 9.31 -23.67 1.19
CA ALA A 183 9.48 -25.06 1.55
C ALA A 183 10.23 -25.20 2.88
N GLU A 184 9.87 -26.22 3.65
CA GLU A 184 10.52 -26.51 4.94
C GLU A 184 12.00 -26.84 4.73
N GLY A 185 12.89 -26.14 5.44
CA GLY A 185 14.34 -26.35 5.36
C GLY A 185 15.03 -25.71 4.15
N GLN A 186 14.31 -25.00 3.28
CA GLN A 186 14.90 -24.23 2.18
C GLN A 186 14.88 -22.74 2.47
N THR A 187 15.91 -22.03 2.00
CA THR A 187 15.92 -20.56 2.03
C THR A 187 14.82 -20.05 1.10
N CYS A 188 13.86 -19.31 1.64
CA CYS A 188 12.87 -18.63 0.81
C CYS A 188 13.57 -17.56 -0.04
N ILE A 189 12.99 -17.27 -1.21
CA ILE A 189 13.41 -16.11 -2.01
C ILE A 189 13.26 -14.86 -1.15
N SER A 190 14.27 -13.99 -1.19
CA SER A 190 14.26 -12.72 -0.46
C SER A 190 13.42 -11.66 -1.16
N ALA A 191 13.03 -10.62 -0.43
CA ALA A 191 12.32 -9.45 -0.95
C ALA A 191 13.09 -8.77 -2.09
N ASP A 192 14.42 -8.68 -1.96
CA ASP A 192 15.28 -8.08 -2.98
C ASP A 192 15.42 -8.96 -4.22
N GLU A 193 15.45 -10.29 -4.06
CA GLU A 193 15.43 -11.21 -5.20
C GLU A 193 14.09 -11.17 -5.94
N ALA A 194 12.98 -11.11 -5.20
CA ALA A 194 11.65 -10.93 -5.79
C ALA A 194 11.57 -9.60 -6.55
N TYR A 195 12.09 -8.50 -5.98
CA TYR A 195 12.19 -7.22 -6.69
C TYR A 195 13.00 -7.32 -7.98
N ARG A 196 14.21 -7.89 -7.93
CA ARG A 196 15.06 -8.07 -9.12
C ARG A 196 14.39 -8.91 -10.19
N PHE A 197 13.60 -9.91 -9.79
CA PHE A 197 12.81 -10.73 -10.70
C PHE A 197 11.76 -9.89 -11.44
N PHE A 198 11.05 -9.02 -10.74
CA PHE A 198 10.07 -8.11 -11.36
C PHE A 198 10.74 -7.04 -12.22
N ALA A 199 11.81 -6.41 -11.74
CA ALA A 199 12.56 -5.39 -12.48
C ALA A 199 13.05 -5.89 -13.84
N LYS A 200 13.48 -7.16 -13.93
CA LYS A 200 13.88 -7.79 -15.20
C LYS A 200 12.72 -8.05 -16.17
N GLN A 201 11.50 -8.23 -15.69
CA GLN A 201 10.33 -8.47 -16.54
C GLN A 201 9.67 -7.19 -17.04
N MET A 202 9.93 -6.08 -16.35
CA MET A 202 9.40 -4.75 -16.69
C MET A 202 10.44 -3.82 -17.34
N ALA A 203 11.63 -4.34 -17.64
CA ALA A 203 12.67 -3.69 -18.44
C ALA A 203 12.47 -4.01 -19.93
#